data_AF-A0A183MXX9-F1
#
_entry.id   AF-A0A183MXX9-F1
#
_cell.length_a   1.000
_cell.length_b   1.000
_cell.length_c   1.000
_cell.angle_alpha   90.00
_cell.angle_beta   90.00
_cell.angle_gamma   90.00
#
_symmetry.space_group_name_H-M   'P 1'
#
loop_
_entity.id
_entity.type
_entity.pdbx_description
1 polymer ?
#
loop_
_entity_poly.entity_id
_entity_poly.type
_entity_poly.pdbx_seq_one_letter_code
_entity_poly.pdbx_strand_id
1 'polypeptide(L)'
;MNIDALCKVYSKEYNSSISFSNNEVMFSNTDGTSCRFVEILDAETTNVQLFEKHLRPLVKAFLAGYNACIMCYGEIKSEIHMLLNGFRADSVSNLTKLLYDEIGGNCYTRVILCLSANPEPEMYSLLLRFTAQLTNITNSPVMNDECALLLAERARETQSILEQLKLREHIQELSQNLGKTHEELSHATDERMKLSKAWLLSEEDRIDANEKLAKTELELHEVTLKNKQLQLICEKATEAAKHSVELQRSNDVLNNYCTELKKKLGDLHEELNRMVR
;
A
#
# COMPACT_ATOMS: atom_id res chain seq x y z
N MET A 1 46.58 -0.32 -3.34
CA MET A 1 47.53 -1.37 -3.76
C MET A 1 46.76 -2.38 -4.60
N ASN A 2 47.24 -2.76 -5.78
CA ASN A 2 46.53 -3.76 -6.59
C ASN A 2 46.79 -5.17 -6.06
N ILE A 3 45.94 -6.13 -6.41
CA ILE A 3 46.16 -7.53 -6.06
C ILE A 3 47.37 -8.07 -6.85
N ASP A 4 48.32 -8.64 -6.12
CA ASP A 4 49.47 -9.33 -6.71
C ASP A 4 49.03 -10.72 -7.20
N ALA A 5 49.19 -10.99 -8.49
CA ALA A 5 48.96 -12.31 -9.08
C ALA A 5 50.28 -13.03 -9.37
N LEU A 6 50.36 -14.30 -9.00
CA LEU A 6 51.46 -15.21 -9.29
C LEU A 6 50.96 -16.34 -10.17
N CYS A 7 51.80 -16.83 -11.07
CA CYS A 7 51.49 -17.99 -11.90
C CYS A 7 52.40 -19.14 -11.51
N LYS A 8 51.84 -20.32 -11.21
CA LYS A 8 52.59 -21.56 -10.96
C LYS A 8 52.34 -22.54 -12.08
N VAL A 9 53.44 -23.01 -12.65
CA VAL A 9 53.52 -23.82 -13.87
C VAL A 9 54.14 -25.17 -13.49
N TYR A 10 53.47 -26.27 -13.81
CA TYR A 10 53.88 -27.62 -13.36
C TYR A 10 54.55 -28.49 -14.43
N SER A 11 54.57 -28.05 -15.69
CA SER A 11 55.27 -28.72 -16.79
C SER A 11 56.21 -27.76 -17.51
N LYS A 12 57.14 -28.28 -18.31
CA LYS A 12 57.94 -27.47 -19.26
C LYS A 12 57.44 -27.61 -20.70
N GLU A 13 56.66 -28.65 -20.98
CA GLU A 13 56.02 -28.89 -22.26
C GLU A 13 54.60 -28.33 -22.19
N TYR A 14 54.40 -27.19 -22.84
CA TYR A 14 53.08 -26.59 -23.06
C TYR A 14 52.75 -26.65 -24.55
N ASN A 15 51.46 -26.72 -24.86
CA ASN A 15 50.98 -26.55 -26.23
C ASN A 15 51.54 -25.26 -26.85
N SER A 16 51.80 -25.29 -28.16
CA SER A 16 52.33 -24.18 -28.98
C SER A 16 51.47 -22.91 -28.99
N SER A 17 50.33 -22.91 -28.28
CA SER A 17 49.40 -21.80 -28.11
C SER A 17 49.70 -20.89 -26.90
N ILE A 18 50.65 -21.25 -26.04
CA ILE A 18 51.01 -20.46 -24.85
C ILE A 18 52.42 -19.89 -25.04
N SER A 19 52.56 -18.58 -24.86
CA SER A 19 53.86 -17.92 -24.81
C SER A 19 54.06 -17.19 -23.49
N PHE A 20 55.22 -17.44 -22.89
CA PHE A 20 55.68 -16.80 -21.66
C PHE A 20 56.71 -15.73 -22.04
N SER A 21 56.43 -14.46 -21.75
CA SER A 21 57.32 -13.35 -22.06
C SER A 21 57.35 -12.37 -20.89
N ASN A 22 58.51 -12.11 -20.29
CA ASN A 22 58.71 -11.08 -19.25
C ASN A 22 57.60 -11.02 -18.16
N ASN A 23 57.31 -12.15 -17.50
CA ASN A 23 56.24 -12.31 -16.49
C ASN A 23 54.80 -12.08 -17.00
N GLU A 24 54.62 -11.98 -18.31
CA GLU A 24 53.33 -11.96 -18.97
C GLU A 24 53.06 -13.33 -19.59
N VAL A 25 51.85 -13.83 -19.36
CA VAL A 25 51.36 -15.06 -19.97
C VAL A 25 50.38 -14.66 -21.06
N MET A 26 50.71 -15.01 -22.29
CA MET A 26 49.92 -14.75 -23.48
C MET A 26 49.32 -16.07 -23.98
N PHE A 27 48.03 -16.04 -24.33
CA PHE A 27 47.39 -17.15 -25.03
C PHE A 27 47.08 -16.74 -26.48
N SER A 28 47.71 -17.40 -27.46
CA SER A 28 47.66 -16.99 -28.87
C SER A 28 46.34 -17.36 -29.57
N ASN A 29 45.58 -18.31 -29.02
CA ASN A 29 44.41 -18.90 -29.70
C ASN A 29 43.08 -18.16 -29.45
N THR A 30 43.02 -17.16 -28.55
CA THR A 30 41.81 -16.36 -28.32
C THR A 30 42.14 -14.88 -28.04
N ASP A 31 41.58 -13.98 -28.86
CA ASP A 31 41.47 -12.51 -28.69
C ASP A 31 42.70 -11.73 -28.18
N GLY A 32 43.90 -12.32 -28.19
CA GLY A 32 45.09 -11.70 -27.59
C GLY A 32 45.02 -11.52 -26.07
N THR A 33 44.26 -12.37 -25.37
CA THR A 33 44.12 -12.24 -23.90
C THR A 33 45.48 -12.43 -23.23
N SER A 34 45.95 -11.40 -22.52
CA SER A 34 47.17 -11.43 -21.74
C SER A 34 46.91 -11.09 -20.28
N CYS A 35 47.73 -11.67 -19.40
CA CYS A 35 47.76 -11.27 -18.00
C CYS A 35 49.21 -11.15 -17.55
N ARG A 36 49.52 -10.00 -16.94
CA ARG A 36 50.81 -9.78 -16.29
C ARG A 36 50.77 -10.31 -14.87
N PHE A 37 51.75 -11.16 -14.56
CA PHE A 37 51.97 -11.69 -13.22
C PHE A 37 53.16 -10.97 -12.59
N VAL A 38 53.20 -10.97 -11.26
CA VAL A 38 54.36 -10.51 -10.50
C VAL A 38 55.53 -11.46 -10.74
N GLU A 39 55.27 -12.76 -10.79
CA GLU A 39 56.25 -13.79 -11.11
C GLU A 39 55.57 -15.05 -11.68
N ILE A 40 56.27 -15.71 -12.60
CA ILE A 40 55.92 -17.03 -13.12
C ILE A 40 56.88 -18.03 -12.51
N LEU A 41 56.35 -18.95 -11.73
CA LEU A 41 57.08 -19.98 -10.98
C LEU A 41 57.07 -21.26 -11.79
N ASP A 42 58.26 -21.73 -12.14
CA ASP A 42 58.47 -22.96 -12.91
C ASP A 42 58.22 -24.23 -12.09
N ALA A 43 58.26 -25.38 -12.75
CA ALA A 43 58.05 -26.68 -12.11
C ALA A 43 59.10 -27.00 -11.02
N GLU A 44 60.31 -26.42 -11.14
CA GLU A 44 61.41 -26.63 -10.20
C GLU A 44 61.25 -25.84 -8.89
N THR A 45 60.50 -24.75 -8.93
CA THR A 45 60.25 -23.92 -7.74
C THR A 45 59.52 -24.73 -6.66
N THR A 46 60.16 -24.90 -5.51
CA THR A 46 59.59 -25.61 -4.36
C THR A 46 58.55 -24.77 -3.61
N ASN A 47 57.63 -25.43 -2.90
CA ASN A 47 56.65 -24.75 -2.05
C ASN A 47 57.31 -23.88 -0.96
N VAL A 48 58.50 -24.28 -0.48
CA VAL A 48 59.26 -23.51 0.51
C VAL A 48 59.76 -22.19 -0.08
N GLN A 49 60.29 -22.22 -1.30
CA GLN A 49 60.74 -21.01 -2.00
C GLN A 49 59.56 -20.07 -2.30
N LEU A 50 58.43 -20.61 -2.75
CA LEU A 50 57.19 -19.86 -2.94
C LEU A 50 56.75 -19.21 -1.62
N PHE A 51 56.72 -19.97 -0.52
CA PHE A 51 56.30 -19.47 0.78
C PHE A 51 57.21 -18.34 1.28
N GLU A 52 58.51 -18.56 1.29
CA GLU A 52 59.50 -17.59 1.79
C GLU A 52 59.47 -16.27 1.00
N LYS A 53 59.37 -16.36 -0.33
CA LYS A 53 59.38 -15.18 -1.19
C LYS A 53 58.04 -14.44 -1.19
N HIS A 54 56.93 -15.17 -1.24
CA HIS A 54 55.63 -14.58 -1.56
C HIS A 54 54.60 -14.62 -0.45
N LEU A 55 54.63 -15.61 0.44
CA LEU A 55 53.61 -15.75 1.48
C LEU A 55 54.09 -15.22 2.83
N ARG A 56 55.39 -15.32 3.13
CA ARG A 56 55.99 -14.80 4.36
C ARG A 56 55.73 -13.30 4.60
N PRO A 57 55.76 -12.41 3.58
CA PRO A 57 55.38 -11.01 3.76
C PRO A 57 53.92 -10.83 4.22
N LEU A 58 52.99 -11.64 3.68
CA LEU A 58 51.58 -11.61 4.07
C LEU A 58 51.37 -12.09 5.51
N VAL A 59 52.08 -13.16 5.91
CA VAL A 59 52.05 -13.65 7.30
C VAL A 59 52.58 -12.59 8.27
N LYS A 60 53.66 -11.88 7.91
CA LYS A 60 54.16 -10.76 8.71
C LYS A 60 53.15 -9.62 8.82
N ALA A 61 52.47 -9.29 7.73
CA ALA A 61 51.40 -8.29 7.73
C ALA A 61 50.23 -8.73 8.63
N PHE A 62 49.84 -10.00 8.56
CA PHE A 62 48.80 -10.57 9.42
C PHE A 62 49.17 -10.48 10.91
N LEU A 63 50.40 -10.85 11.27
CA LEU A 63 50.90 -10.74 12.65
C LEU A 63 50.99 -9.28 13.13
N ALA A 64 51.14 -8.32 12.22
CA ALA A 64 51.11 -6.89 12.53
C ALA A 64 49.69 -6.33 12.66
N GLY A 65 48.64 -7.16 12.51
CA GLY A 65 47.25 -6.75 12.68
C GLY A 65 46.53 -6.35 11.39
N TYR A 66 47.12 -6.60 10.21
CA TYR A 66 46.41 -6.41 8.94
C TYR A 66 45.62 -7.65 8.54
N ASN A 67 44.54 -7.46 7.78
CA ASN A 67 43.89 -8.57 7.11
C ASN A 67 44.78 -9.07 5.95
N ALA A 68 44.89 -10.38 5.78
CA ALA A 68 45.64 -11.01 4.70
C ALA A 68 44.82 -12.15 4.08
N CYS A 69 44.83 -12.24 2.76
CA CYS A 69 44.10 -13.24 1.98
C CYS A 69 45.02 -13.86 0.93
N ILE A 70 45.00 -15.19 0.86
CA ILE A 70 45.71 -15.96 -0.16
C ILE A 70 44.65 -16.75 -0.93
N MET A 71 44.56 -16.50 -2.23
CA MET A 71 43.62 -17.16 -3.12
C MET A 71 44.39 -18.01 -4.12
N CYS A 72 44.13 -19.32 -4.14
CA CYS A 72 44.70 -20.23 -5.12
C CYS A 72 43.58 -20.82 -5.96
N TYR A 73 43.70 -20.73 -7.28
CA TYR A 73 42.75 -21.35 -8.21
C TYR A 73 43.45 -21.83 -9.49
N GLY A 74 42.79 -22.72 -10.22
CA GLY A 74 43.35 -23.41 -11.37
C GLY A 74 42.53 -24.64 -11.74
N GLU A 75 42.89 -25.26 -12.85
CA GLU A 75 42.19 -26.42 -13.41
C GLU A 75 42.35 -27.67 -12.54
N ILE A 76 43.55 -27.93 -12.03
CA ILE A 76 43.85 -29.16 -11.31
C ILE A 76 43.69 -28.94 -9.81
N LYS A 77 42.55 -29.41 -9.27
CA LYS A 77 42.23 -29.38 -7.84
C LYS A 77 43.36 -30.01 -7.00
N SER A 78 43.94 -31.12 -7.43
CA SER A 78 44.98 -31.83 -6.67
C SER A 78 46.29 -31.04 -6.53
N GLU A 79 46.64 -30.20 -7.50
CA GLU A 79 47.84 -29.35 -7.49
C GLU A 79 47.65 -28.13 -6.59
N ILE A 80 46.44 -27.56 -6.59
CA ILE A 80 46.06 -26.50 -5.64
C ILE A 80 46.12 -27.03 -4.21
N HIS A 81 45.61 -28.25 -3.97
CA HIS A 81 45.71 -28.91 -2.67
C HIS A 81 47.15 -29.22 -2.28
N MET A 82 48.00 -29.65 -3.22
CA MET A 82 49.43 -29.84 -2.96
C MET A 82 50.15 -28.55 -2.59
N LEU A 83 49.82 -27.44 -3.24
CA LEU A 83 50.43 -26.14 -2.96
C LEU A 83 50.05 -25.62 -1.57
N LEU A 84 48.78 -25.76 -1.18
CA LEU A 84 48.26 -25.25 0.09
C LEU A 84 48.51 -26.17 1.28
N ASN A 85 48.33 -27.49 1.10
CA ASN A 85 48.30 -28.46 2.20
C ASN A 85 49.49 -29.42 2.18
N GLY A 86 50.30 -29.46 1.11
CA GLY A 86 51.40 -30.41 0.97
C GLY A 86 50.97 -31.85 0.66
N PHE A 87 49.66 -32.11 0.49
CA PHE A 87 49.08 -33.43 0.18
C PHE A 87 48.05 -33.32 -0.95
N ARG A 88 47.97 -34.36 -1.80
CA ARG A 88 46.89 -34.49 -2.79
C ARG A 88 45.59 -34.86 -2.05
N ALA A 89 44.59 -33.98 -2.12
CA ALA A 89 43.24 -34.27 -1.68
C ALA A 89 42.30 -34.30 -2.90
N ASP A 90 41.44 -35.32 -2.97
CA ASP A 90 40.42 -35.47 -4.02
C ASP A 90 39.14 -34.65 -3.73
N SER A 91 39.05 -34.01 -2.56
CA SER A 91 37.87 -33.25 -2.13
C SER A 91 38.13 -31.75 -2.06
N VAL A 92 37.18 -30.99 -2.63
CA VAL A 92 37.16 -29.52 -2.65
C VAL A 92 37.29 -28.99 -1.21
N SER A 93 38.36 -28.24 -0.92
CA SER A 93 38.60 -27.68 0.41
C SER A 93 37.52 -26.66 0.77
N ASN A 94 36.97 -26.76 1.98
CA ASN A 94 36.00 -25.81 2.52
C ASN A 94 36.56 -24.36 2.59
N LEU A 95 37.89 -24.19 2.51
CA LEU A 95 38.57 -22.90 2.40
C LEU A 95 38.10 -22.09 1.17
N THR A 96 37.65 -22.76 0.10
CA THR A 96 37.22 -22.12 -1.15
C THR A 96 35.80 -21.54 -1.07
N LYS A 97 34.99 -21.90 -0.05
CA LYS A 97 33.63 -21.36 0.13
C LYS A 97 33.57 -20.04 0.92
N LEU A 98 34.63 -19.69 1.65
CA LEU A 98 34.70 -18.44 2.42
C LEU A 98 35.07 -17.21 1.58
N LEU A 99 35.41 -17.40 0.29
CA LEU A 99 35.95 -16.36 -0.59
C LEU A 99 34.90 -15.71 -1.51
N TYR A 100 33.61 -15.98 -1.33
CA TYR A 100 32.60 -15.52 -2.30
C TYR A 100 32.26 -14.02 -2.19
N ASP A 101 32.55 -13.35 -1.06
CA ASP A 101 32.05 -11.98 -0.82
C ASP A 101 33.10 -10.90 -0.50
N GLU A 102 34.40 -11.21 -0.40
CA GLU A 102 35.41 -10.20 0.04
C GLU A 102 36.70 -10.18 -0.80
N ILE A 103 36.58 -9.98 -2.11
CA ILE A 103 37.74 -9.67 -2.96
C ILE A 103 37.80 -8.15 -3.16
N GLY A 104 38.67 -7.49 -2.38
CA GLY A 104 38.87 -6.03 -2.45
C GLY A 104 38.78 -5.36 -1.07
N GLY A 105 39.28 -4.13 -0.95
CA GLY A 105 39.09 -3.31 0.26
C GLY A 105 40.19 -3.50 1.32
N ASN A 106 39.79 -3.71 2.59
CA ASN A 106 40.72 -3.74 3.73
C ASN A 106 41.42 -5.10 3.87
N CYS A 107 42.29 -5.47 2.93
CA CYS A 107 43.04 -6.73 2.98
C CYS A 107 44.30 -6.72 2.10
N TYR A 108 45.35 -7.40 2.51
CA TYR A 108 46.44 -7.80 1.62
C TYR A 108 46.06 -9.09 0.89
N THR A 109 45.64 -8.98 -0.36
CA THR A 109 45.25 -10.13 -1.18
C THR A 109 46.38 -10.53 -2.12
N ARG A 110 46.66 -11.84 -2.18
CA ARG A 110 47.56 -12.43 -3.18
C ARG A 110 46.88 -13.60 -3.86
N VAL A 111 46.99 -13.63 -5.17
CA VAL A 111 46.37 -14.63 -6.03
C VAL A 111 47.45 -15.52 -6.63
N ILE A 112 47.23 -16.83 -6.64
CA ILE A 112 48.10 -17.82 -7.25
C ILE A 112 47.26 -18.61 -8.27
N LEU A 113 47.55 -18.40 -9.55
CA LEU A 113 47.01 -19.18 -10.65
C LEU A 113 47.87 -20.43 -10.87
N CYS A 114 47.27 -21.61 -10.75
CA CYS A 114 47.92 -22.88 -11.05
C CYS A 114 47.54 -23.35 -12.46
N LEU A 115 48.54 -23.54 -13.32
CA LEU A 115 48.35 -23.97 -14.70
C LEU A 115 48.84 -25.41 -14.92
N SER A 116 47.97 -26.23 -15.49
CA SER A 116 48.27 -27.61 -15.88
C SER A 116 49.16 -27.66 -17.13
N ALA A 117 49.75 -28.84 -17.42
CA ALA A 117 50.58 -29.05 -18.61
C ALA A 117 49.79 -29.00 -19.93
N ASN A 118 48.57 -29.54 -19.94
CA ASN A 118 47.71 -29.68 -21.11
C ASN A 118 46.30 -29.13 -20.83
N PRO A 119 46.16 -27.81 -20.64
CA PRO A 119 44.87 -27.22 -20.31
C PRO A 119 43.94 -27.18 -21.53
N GLU A 120 42.64 -27.31 -21.27
CA GLU A 120 41.61 -26.99 -22.26
C GLU A 120 41.68 -25.49 -22.63
N PRO A 121 41.74 -25.13 -23.93
CA PRO A 121 41.90 -23.75 -24.38
C PRO A 121 40.88 -22.76 -23.80
N GLU A 122 39.62 -23.19 -23.68
CA GLU A 122 38.52 -22.35 -23.18
C GLU A 122 38.70 -22.01 -21.70
N MET A 123 39.06 -23.00 -20.88
CA MET A 123 39.30 -22.82 -19.46
C MET A 123 40.54 -21.95 -19.21
N TYR A 124 41.58 -22.08 -20.01
CA TYR A 124 42.78 -21.25 -19.90
C TYR A 124 42.48 -19.76 -20.16
N SER A 125 41.72 -19.48 -21.22
CA SER A 125 41.27 -18.12 -21.53
C SER A 125 40.43 -17.53 -20.40
N LEU A 126 39.50 -18.32 -19.85
CA LEU A 126 38.66 -17.91 -18.72
C LEU A 126 39.50 -17.60 -17.46
N LEU A 127 40.44 -18.48 -17.11
CA LEU A 127 41.32 -18.30 -15.96
C LEU A 127 42.22 -17.06 -16.10
N LEU A 128 42.77 -16.81 -17.29
CA LEU A 128 43.56 -15.60 -17.55
C LEU A 128 42.72 -14.34 -17.49
N ARG A 129 41.52 -14.33 -18.10
CA ARG A 129 40.59 -13.19 -18.03
C ARG A 129 40.19 -12.90 -16.58
N PHE A 130 39.89 -13.95 -15.81
CA PHE A 130 39.56 -13.82 -14.39
C PHE A 130 40.74 -13.25 -13.59
N THR A 131 41.96 -13.74 -13.82
CA THR A 131 43.16 -13.21 -13.15
C THR A 131 43.40 -11.74 -13.51
N ALA A 132 43.23 -11.36 -14.78
CA ALA A 132 43.36 -9.98 -15.23
C ALA A 132 42.29 -9.06 -14.60
N GLN A 133 41.10 -9.58 -14.30
CA GLN A 133 40.09 -8.82 -13.55
C GLN A 133 40.50 -8.66 -12.08
N LEU A 134 41.04 -9.70 -11.45
CA LEU A 134 41.49 -9.65 -10.05
C LEU A 134 42.64 -8.66 -9.85
N THR A 135 43.60 -8.59 -10.78
CA THR A 135 44.72 -7.63 -10.68
C THR A 135 44.28 -6.17 -10.80
N ASN A 136 43.08 -5.90 -11.34
CA ASN A 136 42.50 -4.57 -11.39
C ASN A 136 41.77 -4.17 -10.09
N ILE A 137 41.56 -5.10 -9.17
CA ILE A 137 40.94 -4.80 -7.88
C ILE A 137 41.94 -4.05 -6.99
N THR A 138 41.46 -2.98 -6.35
CA THR A 138 42.28 -2.16 -5.46
C THR A 138 42.00 -2.48 -3.99
N ASN A 139 43.08 -2.74 -3.27
CA ASN A 139 43.11 -2.97 -1.84
C ASN A 139 43.66 -1.74 -1.11
N SER A 140 43.06 -1.42 0.03
CA SER A 140 43.46 -0.40 0.98
C SER A 140 43.55 -1.04 2.37
N PRO A 141 44.61 -1.82 2.65
CA PRO A 141 44.78 -2.49 3.94
C PRO A 141 45.02 -1.47 5.05
N VAL A 142 44.21 -1.56 6.09
CA VAL A 142 44.23 -0.77 7.33
C VAL A 142 44.60 -1.73 8.45
N MET A 143 45.48 -1.28 9.35
CA MET A 143 45.84 -2.06 10.53
C MET A 143 44.63 -2.08 11.47
N ASN A 144 44.27 -3.26 11.97
CA ASN A 144 43.23 -3.42 12.98
C ASN A 144 43.81 -3.08 14.37
N ASP A 145 44.31 -1.85 14.51
CA ASP A 145 44.76 -1.32 15.78
C ASP A 145 43.58 -0.89 16.66
N GLU A 146 43.87 -0.62 17.93
CA GLU A 146 42.85 -0.21 18.90
C GLU A 146 42.10 1.04 18.44
N CYS A 147 42.78 1.99 17.78
CA CYS A 147 42.17 3.18 17.20
C CYS A 147 41.16 2.86 16.10
N ALA A 148 41.49 2.00 15.14
CA ALA A 148 40.61 1.59 14.05
C ALA A 148 39.39 0.83 14.58
N LEU A 149 39.59 -0.06 15.56
CA LEU A 149 38.51 -0.79 16.21
C LEU A 149 37.56 0.14 16.96
N LEU A 150 38.10 1.07 17.76
CA LEU A 150 37.32 2.08 18.48
C LEU A 150 36.53 2.98 17.51
N LEU A 151 37.13 3.43 16.40
CA LEU A 151 36.44 4.22 15.39
C LEU A 151 35.30 3.43 14.73
N ALA A 152 35.51 2.16 14.42
CA ALA A 152 34.48 1.29 13.84
C ALA A 152 33.34 1.00 14.83
N GLU A 153 33.64 0.84 16.12
CA GLU A 153 32.64 0.74 17.18
C GLU A 153 31.84 2.03 17.30
N ARG A 154 32.51 3.18 17.41
CA ARG A 154 31.85 4.49 17.49
C ARG A 154 31.00 4.78 16.26
N ALA A 155 31.45 4.40 15.07
CA ALA A 155 30.66 4.54 13.84
C ALA A 155 29.38 3.70 13.89
N ARG A 156 29.46 2.45 14.36
CA ARG A 156 28.28 1.57 14.54
C ARG A 156 27.31 2.13 15.58
N GLU A 157 27.81 2.60 16.71
CA GLU A 157 26.98 3.26 17.72
C GLU A 157 26.28 4.50 17.15
N THR A 158 27.01 5.33 16.42
CA THR A 158 26.47 6.56 15.80
C THR A 158 25.36 6.22 14.81
N GLN A 159 25.53 5.16 14.01
CA GLN A 159 24.52 4.68 13.08
C GLN A 159 23.26 4.19 13.80
N SER A 160 23.43 3.40 14.87
CA SER A 160 22.31 2.90 15.68
C SER A 160 21.52 4.04 16.33
N ILE A 161 22.22 5.04 16.89
CA ILE A 161 21.58 6.22 17.49
C ILE A 161 20.79 7.00 16.42
N LEU A 162 21.34 7.17 15.22
CA LEU A 162 20.68 7.89 14.14
C LEU A 162 19.39 7.19 13.69
N GLU A 163 19.39 5.86 13.64
CA GLU A 163 18.20 5.05 13.36
C GLU A 163 17.12 5.21 14.44
N GLN A 164 17.52 5.19 15.71
CA GLN A 164 16.60 5.42 16.83
C GLN A 164 15.97 6.82 16.79
N LEU A 165 16.75 7.85 16.41
CA LEU A 165 16.24 9.22 16.27
C LEU A 165 15.20 9.32 15.16
N LYS A 166 15.45 8.72 13.99
CA LYS A 166 14.49 8.66 12.88
C LYS A 166 13.18 7.98 13.29
N LEU A 167 13.28 6.88 14.04
CA LEU A 167 12.10 6.17 14.53
C LEU A 167 11.29 7.04 15.49
N ARG A 168 11.98 7.77 16.40
CA ARG A 168 11.34 8.65 17.36
C ARG A 168 10.62 9.82 16.68
N GLU A 169 11.21 10.39 15.63
CA GLU A 169 10.59 11.45 14.82
C GLU A 169 9.31 10.94 14.13
N HIS A 170 9.35 9.76 13.51
CA HIS A 170 8.17 9.14 12.91
C HIS A 170 7.05 8.88 13.93
N ILE A 171 7.39 8.38 15.12
CA ILE A 171 6.41 8.15 16.19
C ILE A 171 5.78 9.48 16.64
N GLN A 172 6.56 10.55 16.72
CA GLN A 172 6.06 11.88 17.07
C GLN A 172 5.10 12.43 16.01
N GLU A 173 5.43 12.30 14.73
CA GLU A 173 4.54 12.68 13.63
C GLU A 173 3.24 11.88 13.64
N LEU A 174 3.31 10.56 13.79
CA LEU A 174 2.14 9.69 13.89
C LEU A 174 1.25 10.07 15.07
N SER A 175 1.85 10.38 16.23
CA SER A 175 1.12 10.81 17.41
C SER A 175 0.41 12.15 17.20
N GLN A 176 1.06 13.09 16.51
CA GLN A 176 0.47 14.38 16.17
C GLN A 176 -0.69 14.22 15.19
N ASN A 177 -0.54 13.38 14.17
CA ASN A 177 -1.60 13.09 13.20
C ASN A 177 -2.78 12.38 13.87
N LEU A 178 -2.53 11.44 14.78
CA LEU A 178 -3.57 10.80 15.58
C LEU A 178 -4.33 11.80 16.46
N GLY A 179 -3.63 12.78 17.03
CA GLY A 179 -4.26 13.86 17.79
C GLY A 179 -5.23 14.69 16.94
N LYS A 180 -4.80 15.09 15.73
CA LYS A 180 -5.64 15.85 14.79
C LYS A 180 -6.88 15.08 14.36
N THR A 181 -6.73 13.79 13.99
CA THR A 181 -7.88 12.97 13.59
C THR A 181 -8.85 12.73 14.73
N HIS A 182 -8.36 12.65 15.97
CA HIS A 182 -9.22 12.56 17.15
C HIS A 182 -10.04 13.83 17.38
N GLU A 183 -9.43 15.02 17.23
CA GLU A 183 -10.13 16.30 17.31
C GLU A 183 -11.20 16.44 16.22
N GLU A 184 -10.86 16.09 14.97
CA GLU A 184 -11.81 16.09 13.84
C GLU A 184 -13.00 15.15 14.10
N LEU A 185 -12.72 13.95 14.63
CA LEU A 185 -13.76 13.00 14.98
C LEU A 185 -14.67 13.53 16.10
N SER A 186 -14.10 14.14 17.13
CA SER A 186 -14.86 14.77 18.22
C SER A 186 -15.78 15.87 17.70
N HIS A 187 -15.26 16.74 16.83
CA HIS A 187 -16.05 17.81 16.21
C HIS A 187 -17.18 17.25 15.34
N ALA A 188 -16.91 16.22 14.54
CA ALA A 188 -17.92 15.55 13.73
C ALA A 188 -19.01 14.87 14.58
N THR A 189 -18.65 14.29 15.73
CA THR A 189 -19.63 13.72 16.66
C THR A 189 -20.51 14.79 17.30
N ASP A 190 -19.95 15.94 17.67
CA ASP A 190 -20.71 17.06 18.24
C ASP A 190 -21.70 17.65 17.22
N GLU A 191 -21.25 17.88 15.99
CA GLU A 191 -22.12 18.34 14.89
C GLU A 191 -23.25 17.35 14.61
N ARG A 192 -22.94 16.05 14.59
CA ARG A 192 -23.95 15.00 14.44
C ARG A 192 -24.96 15.00 15.59
N MET A 193 -24.53 15.25 16.82
CA MET A 193 -25.43 15.35 17.97
C MET A 193 -26.34 16.58 17.86
N LYS A 194 -25.81 17.74 17.44
CA LYS A 194 -26.61 18.95 17.20
C LYS A 194 -27.67 18.73 16.12
N LEU A 195 -27.28 18.15 14.98
CA LEU A 195 -28.20 17.83 13.89
C LEU A 195 -29.28 16.85 14.34
N SER A 196 -28.90 15.80 15.09
CA SER A 196 -29.87 14.83 15.64
C SER A 196 -30.87 15.50 16.58
N LYS A 197 -30.43 16.44 17.42
CA LYS A 197 -31.31 17.18 18.33
C LYS A 197 -32.27 18.11 17.57
N ALA A 198 -31.78 18.83 16.57
CA ALA A 198 -32.61 19.71 15.74
C ALA A 198 -33.65 18.92 14.95
N TRP A 199 -33.28 17.75 14.43
CA TRP A 199 -34.22 16.86 13.74
C TRP A 199 -35.34 16.38 14.66
N LEU A 200 -35.02 15.96 15.89
CA LEU A 200 -36.04 15.52 16.87
C LEU A 200 -37.04 16.64 17.20
N LEU A 201 -36.57 17.86 17.44
CA LEU A 201 -37.45 19.01 17.68
C LEU A 201 -38.35 19.30 16.48
N SER A 202 -37.79 19.28 15.27
CA SER A 202 -38.58 19.48 14.05
C SER A 202 -39.60 18.36 13.83
N GLU A 203 -39.29 17.12 14.24
CA GLU A 203 -40.22 16.00 14.11
C GLU A 203 -41.36 16.11 15.12
N GLU A 204 -41.08 16.58 16.33
CA GLU A 204 -42.10 16.89 17.34
C GLU A 204 -43.06 17.99 16.84
N ASP A 205 -42.54 19.09 16.28
CA ASP A 205 -43.35 20.14 15.67
C ASP A 205 -44.23 19.62 14.52
N ARG A 206 -43.72 18.67 13.71
CA ARG A 206 -44.48 18.03 12.64
C ARG A 206 -45.62 17.15 13.17
N ILE A 207 -45.38 16.42 14.26
CA ILE A 207 -46.41 15.61 14.92
C ILE A 207 -47.51 16.53 15.45
N ASP A 208 -47.15 17.61 16.16
CA ASP A 208 -48.10 18.59 16.69
C ASP A 208 -48.94 19.25 15.59
N ALA A 209 -48.32 19.60 14.47
CA ALA A 209 -49.02 20.16 13.31
C ALA A 209 -49.99 19.15 12.69
N ASN A 210 -49.57 17.89 12.53
CA ASN A 210 -50.43 16.82 12.02
C ASN A 210 -51.62 16.52 12.93
N GLU A 211 -51.43 16.53 14.25
CA GLU A 211 -52.53 16.35 15.20
C GLU A 211 -53.55 17.49 15.12
N LYS A 212 -53.08 18.74 15.00
CA LYS A 212 -53.96 19.91 14.82
C LYS A 212 -54.73 19.81 13.50
N LEU A 213 -54.06 19.45 12.41
CA LEU A 213 -54.70 19.25 11.11
C LEU A 213 -55.80 18.19 11.21
N ALA A 214 -55.52 17.02 11.78
CA ALA A 214 -56.50 15.96 11.96
C ALA A 214 -57.74 16.40 12.76
N LYS A 215 -57.55 17.21 13.82
CA LYS A 215 -58.67 17.79 14.59
C LYS A 215 -59.51 18.74 13.73
N THR A 216 -58.87 19.65 12.99
CA THR A 216 -59.60 20.60 12.13
C THR A 216 -60.33 19.91 10.96
N GLU A 217 -59.77 18.82 10.43
CA GLU A 217 -60.43 18.01 9.40
C GLU A 217 -61.69 17.32 9.93
N LEU A 218 -61.65 16.82 11.17
CA LEU A 218 -62.82 16.24 11.84
C LEU A 218 -63.92 17.30 12.08
N GLU A 219 -63.54 18.48 12.60
CA GLU A 219 -64.47 19.60 12.79
C GLU A 219 -65.10 20.06 11.47
N LEU A 220 -64.29 20.17 10.41
CA LEU A 220 -64.77 20.50 9.07
C LEU A 220 -65.75 19.44 8.56
N HIS A 221 -65.48 18.15 8.78
CA HIS A 221 -66.37 17.07 8.40
C HIS A 221 -67.70 17.15 9.14
N GLU A 222 -67.68 17.44 10.44
CA GLU A 222 -68.89 17.62 11.26
C GLU A 222 -69.75 18.79 10.77
N VAL A 223 -69.12 19.95 10.52
CA VAL A 223 -69.81 21.13 9.97
C VAL A 223 -70.39 20.83 8.59
N THR A 224 -69.67 20.09 7.75
CA THR A 224 -70.14 19.69 6.42
C THR A 224 -71.38 18.81 6.51
N LEU A 225 -71.44 17.87 7.46
CA LEU A 225 -72.61 17.04 7.70
C LEU A 225 -73.81 17.87 8.20
N LYS A 226 -73.58 18.79 9.13
CA LYS A 226 -74.62 19.71 9.63
C LYS A 226 -75.17 20.61 8.52
N ASN A 227 -74.30 21.15 7.66
CA ASN A 227 -74.72 21.94 6.51
C ASN A 227 -75.58 21.13 5.53
N LYS A 228 -75.22 19.87 5.25
CA LYS A 228 -76.05 18.97 4.42
C LYS A 228 -77.42 18.71 5.05
N GLN A 229 -77.49 18.50 6.37
CA GLN A 229 -78.76 18.34 7.09
C GLN A 229 -79.63 19.60 7.02
N LEU A 230 -79.02 20.78 7.21
CA LEU A 230 -79.72 22.06 7.10
C LEU A 230 -80.26 22.29 5.69
N GLN A 231 -79.48 22.00 4.65
CA GLN A 231 -79.95 22.06 3.26
C GLN A 231 -81.18 21.20 3.04
N LEU A 232 -81.17 19.94 3.51
CA LEU A 232 -82.33 19.04 3.41
C LEU A 232 -83.57 19.58 4.15
N ILE A 233 -83.38 20.18 5.32
CA ILE A 233 -84.49 20.80 6.08
C ILE A 233 -85.04 22.01 5.33
N CYS A 234 -84.19 22.87 4.78
CA CYS A 234 -84.60 24.02 3.98
C CYS A 234 -85.39 23.58 2.73
N GLU A 235 -84.93 22.55 2.02
CA GLU A 235 -85.65 21.97 0.89
C GLU A 235 -87.06 21.50 1.31
N LYS A 236 -87.17 20.69 2.36
CA LYS A 236 -88.47 20.24 2.89
C LYS A 236 -89.37 21.40 3.32
N ALA A 237 -88.81 22.42 3.98
CA ALA A 237 -89.56 23.61 4.37
C ALA A 237 -90.07 24.39 3.15
N THR A 238 -89.26 24.51 2.09
CA THR A 238 -89.69 25.16 0.84
C THR A 238 -90.78 24.37 0.12
N GLU A 239 -90.72 23.04 0.13
CA GLU A 239 -91.77 22.18 -0.41
C GLU A 239 -93.06 22.32 0.38
N ALA A 240 -92.98 22.30 1.71
CA ALA A 240 -94.13 22.51 2.59
C ALA A 240 -94.78 23.89 2.37
N ALA A 241 -93.97 24.94 2.21
CA ALA A 241 -94.46 26.29 1.90
C ALA A 241 -95.17 26.35 0.54
N LYS A 242 -94.62 25.71 -0.50
CA LYS A 242 -95.30 25.58 -1.80
C LYS A 242 -96.66 24.90 -1.66
N HIS A 243 -96.71 23.76 -0.95
CA HIS A 243 -97.96 23.06 -0.68
C HIS A 243 -98.98 23.91 0.09
N SER A 244 -98.54 24.68 1.09
CA SER A 244 -99.44 25.58 1.84
C SER A 244 -100.02 26.68 0.96
N VAL A 245 -99.22 27.25 0.04
CA VAL A 245 -99.69 28.26 -0.91
C VAL A 245 -100.74 27.66 -1.86
N GLU A 246 -100.53 26.42 -2.33
CA GLU A 246 -101.51 25.72 -3.16
C GLU A 246 -102.83 25.44 -2.43
N LEU A 247 -102.75 24.96 -1.18
CA LEU A 247 -103.93 24.76 -0.33
C LEU A 247 -104.68 26.07 -0.07
N GLN A 248 -103.96 27.16 0.17
CA GLN A 248 -104.58 28.48 0.37
C GLN A 248 -105.31 28.95 -0.89
N ARG A 249 -104.70 28.79 -2.08
CA ARG A 249 -105.39 29.07 -3.35
C ARG A 249 -106.65 28.24 -3.52
N SER A 250 -106.62 26.95 -3.17
CA SER A 250 -107.79 26.08 -3.23
C SER A 250 -108.90 26.53 -2.26
N ASN A 251 -108.54 26.90 -1.04
CA ASN A 251 -109.47 27.46 -0.05
C ASN A 251 -110.08 28.79 -0.52
N ASP A 252 -109.29 29.68 -1.13
CA ASP A 252 -109.81 30.95 -1.68
C ASP A 252 -110.84 30.69 -2.79
N VAL A 253 -110.60 29.72 -3.67
CA VAL A 253 -111.56 29.29 -4.70
C VAL A 253 -112.84 28.74 -4.08
N LEU A 254 -112.72 27.88 -3.06
CA LEU A 254 -113.87 27.34 -2.32
C LEU A 254 -114.67 28.44 -1.60
N ASN A 255 -113.98 29.38 -0.95
CA ASN A 255 -114.63 30.53 -0.30
C ASN A 255 -115.39 31.37 -1.31
N ASN A 256 -114.81 31.65 -2.47
CA ASN A 256 -115.50 32.34 -3.56
C ASN A 256 -116.78 31.57 -3.98
N TYR A 257 -116.70 30.25 -4.16
CA TYR A 257 -117.87 29.42 -4.47
C TYR A 257 -118.96 29.48 -3.37
N CYS A 258 -118.56 29.41 -2.10
CA CYS A 258 -119.47 29.56 -0.96
C CYS A 258 -120.12 30.95 -0.92
N THR A 259 -119.38 32.01 -1.27
CA THR A 259 -119.96 33.37 -1.36
C THR A 259 -120.96 33.51 -2.50
N GLU A 260 -120.68 32.90 -3.67
CA GLU A 260 -121.63 32.86 -4.79
C GLU A 260 -122.90 32.10 -4.42
N LEU A 261 -122.76 30.95 -3.75
CA LEU A 261 -123.90 30.18 -3.24
C LEU A 261 -124.72 30.99 -2.22
N LYS A 262 -124.06 31.67 -1.27
CA LYS A 262 -124.75 32.56 -0.31
C LYS A 262 -125.50 33.68 -1.03
N LYS A 263 -124.90 34.28 -2.06
CA LYS A 263 -125.55 35.32 -2.87
C LYS A 263 -126.80 34.76 -3.56
N LYS A 264 -126.70 33.62 -4.25
CA LYS A 264 -127.84 32.93 -4.87
C LYS A 264 -128.93 32.57 -3.85
N LEU A 265 -128.55 32.16 -2.65
CA LEU A 265 -129.49 31.85 -1.58
C LEU A 265 -130.18 33.11 -1.03
N GLY A 266 -129.45 34.23 -0.95
CA GLY A 266 -129.99 35.55 -0.63
C GLY A 266 -130.97 36.05 -1.69
N ASP A 267 -130.62 35.92 -2.98
CA ASP A 267 -131.49 36.26 -4.10
C ASP A 267 -132.79 35.43 -4.06
N LEU A 268 -132.70 34.12 -3.81
CA LEU A 268 -133.86 33.23 -3.61
C LEU A 268 -134.68 33.60 -2.35
N HIS A 269 -134.04 34.03 -1.27
CA HIS A 269 -134.74 34.47 -0.05
C HIS A 269 -135.47 35.81 -0.27
N GLU A 270 -134.90 36.73 -1.05
CA GLU A 270 -135.58 37.94 -1.49
C GLU A 270 -136.76 37.63 -2.42
N GLU A 271 -136.63 36.67 -3.33
CA GLU A 271 -137.74 36.19 -4.16
C GLU A 271 -138.85 35.56 -3.30
N LEU A 272 -138.50 34.75 -2.30
CA LEU A 272 -139.47 34.16 -1.37
C LEU A 272 -140.20 35.24 -0.55
N ASN A 273 -139.48 36.25 -0.04
CA ASN A 273 -140.07 37.36 0.68
C ASN A 273 -140.95 38.27 -0.21
N ARG A 274 -140.69 38.33 -1.52
CA ARG A 274 -141.58 39.00 -2.49
C ARG A 274 -142.85 38.20 -2.77
N MET A 275 -142.84 36.88 -2.63
CA MET A 275 -144.05 36.04 -2.76
C MET A 275 -144.95 36.04 -1.52
N VAL A 276 -144.45 36.48 -0.36
CA VAL A 276 -145.18 36.48 0.93
C VAL A 276 -145.82 37.86 1.24
N ARG A 277 -145.79 38.83 0.31
CA ARG A 277 -146.50 40.12 0.42
C ARG A 277 -147.63 40.25 -0.58
#